data_AF-A0A4Q3C938-F1
#
_entry.id   AF-A0A4Q3C938-F1
#
_cell.length_a   1.000
_cell.length_b   1.000
_cell.length_c   1.000
_cell.angle_alpha   90.00
_cell.angle_beta   90.00
_cell.angle_gamma   90.00
#
_symmetry.space_group_name_H-M   'P 1'
#
loop_
_entity.id
_entity.type
_entity.pdbx_description
1 polymer ?
#
loop_
_entity_poly.entity_id
_entity_poly.type
_entity_poly.pdbx_seq_one_letter_code
_entity_poly.pdbx_strand_id
1 'polypeptide(L)' 'MIRCLVVDDEPLALNILEDYIAKMPFLTLVKATTNPIEALTLVQNGAADLV' A
#
# COMPACT_ATOMS: atom_id res chain seq x y z
N MET A 1 10.47 8.89 -5.79
CA MET A 1 9.53 8.50 -4.73
C MET A 1 8.66 7.39 -5.30
N ILE A 2 8.64 6.23 -4.66
CA ILE A 2 7.94 5.01 -5.13
C ILE A 2 6.60 4.95 -4.42
N ARG A 3 5.50 4.89 -5.19
CA ARG A 3 4.14 4.81 -4.66
C ARG A 3 3.79 3.37 -4.32
N CYS A 4 3.51 3.10 -3.04
CA CYS A 4 3.27 1.77 -2.52
C CYS A 4 1.79 1.54 -2.21
N LEU A 5 1.29 0.36 -2.54
CA LEU A 5 -0.04 -0.12 -2.16
C LEU A 5 0.13 -1.39 -1.34
N VAL A 6 -0.47 -1.48 -0.16
CA VAL A 6 -0.37 -2.67 0.69
C VAL A 6 -1.70 -3.40 0.70
N VAL A 7 -1.67 -4.72 0.49
CA VAL A 7 -2.84 -5.60 0.53
C VAL A 7 -2.56 -6.80 1.44
N ASP A 8 -3.31 -6.92 2.51
CA ASP A 8 -3.19 -8.01 3.49
C ASP A 8 -4.56 -8.19 4.18
N ASP A 9 -4.97 -9.42 4.48
CA ASP A 9 -6.26 -9.70 5.13
C ASP A 9 -6.24 -9.44 6.64
N GLU A 10 -5.07 -9.22 7.25
CA GLU A 10 -4.91 -8.93 8.67
C GLU A 10 -4.67 -7.42 8.93
N PRO A 11 -5.58 -6.71 9.63
CA PRO A 11 -5.42 -5.28 9.92
C PRO A 11 -4.13 -4.92 10.68
N LEU A 12 -3.61 -5.85 11.48
CA LEU A 12 -2.36 -5.64 12.22
C LEU A 12 -1.15 -5.59 11.28
N ALA A 13 -1.11 -6.45 10.26
CA ALA A 13 -0.04 -6.45 9.26
C ALA A 13 -0.03 -5.14 8.47
N LEU A 14 -1.21 -4.62 8.10
CA LEU A 14 -1.35 -3.31 7.47
C LEU A 14 -0.73 -2.21 8.34
N ASN A 15 -1.14 -2.07 9.60
CA ASN A 15 -0.62 -1.05 10.52
C ASN A 15 0.92 -1.12 10.65
N ILE A 16 1.47 -2.33 10.77
CA ILE A 16 2.92 -2.54 10.86
C ILE A 16 3.61 -2.03 9.58
N LEU A 17 3.08 -2.38 8.40
CA LEU A 17 3.65 -1.96 7.12
C LEU A 17 3.54 -0.45 6.89
N GLU A 18 2.42 0.17 7.28
CA GLU A 18 2.28 1.64 7.23
C GLU A 18 3.37 2.33 8.06
N ASP A 19 3.63 1.85 9.28
CA ASP A 19 4.67 2.37 10.17
C ASP A 19 6.10 2.20 9.61
N TYR A 20 6.37 1.09 8.93
CA TYR A 20 7.67 0.87 8.28
C TYR A 20 7.83 1.76 7.05
N ILE A 21 6.80 1.89 6.22
CA ILE A 21 6.81 2.75 5.03
C ILE A 21 7.03 4.21 5.43
N ALA A 22 6.39 4.68 6.51
CA ALA A 22 6.56 6.05 7.01
C ALA A 22 8.02 6.40 7.41
N LYS A 23 8.84 5.39 7.74
CA LYS A 23 10.25 5.58 8.09
C LYS A 23 11.17 5.61 6.86
N MET A 24 10.67 5.26 5.68
CA MET A 24 11.45 5.16 4.44
C MET A 24 11.21 6.39 3.54
N PRO A 25 12.18 7.33 3.43
CA PRO A 25 11.97 8.61 2.75
C PRO A 25 11.75 8.50 1.23
N PHE A 26 12.03 7.34 0.64
CA PHE A 26 11.84 7.09 -0.79
C PHE A 26 10.52 6.38 -1.13
N LEU A 27 9.78 5.92 -0.13
CA LEU A 27 8.46 5.29 -0.29
C LEU A 27 7.33 6.28 0.03
N THR A 28 6.17 6.06 -0.56
CA THR A 28 4.95 6.82 -0.25
C THR A 28 3.77 5.87 -0.29
N LEU A 29 3.12 5.68 0.85
CA LEU A 29 1.92 4.86 0.93
C LEU A 29 0.76 5.57 0.21
N VAL A 30 0.20 4.91 -0.80
CA VAL A 30 -1.02 5.33 -1.50
C VAL A 30 -2.24 4.84 -0.73
N LYS A 31 -2.22 3.58 -0.31
CA LYS A 31 -3.31 2.92 0.40
C LYS A 31 -2.79 1.63 1.07
N ALA A 32 -3.32 1.31 2.24
CA ALA A 32 -3.32 -0.02 2.81
C ALA A 32 -4.78 -0.51 2.88
N THR A 33 -5.05 -1.74 2.46
CA THR A 33 -6.42 -2.27 2.40
C THR A 33 -6.48 -3.78 2.58
N THR A 34 -7.57 -4.27 3.16
CA THR A 34 -7.90 -5.70 3.19
C THR A 34 -8.70 -6.14 1.96
N ASN A 35 -9.08 -5.19 1.08
CA ASN A 35 -9.91 -5.46 -0.08
C ASN A 35 -9.07 -5.52 -1.36
N PRO A 36 -8.85 -6.71 -1.94
CA PRO A 36 -8.06 -6.85 -3.16
C PRO A 36 -8.72 -6.22 -4.40
N ILE A 37 -10.05 -6.04 -4.42
CA ILE A 37 -10.75 -5.39 -5.54
C ILE A 37 -10.50 -3.88 -5.54
N GLU A 38 -10.47 -3.26 -4.37
CA GLU A 38 -10.06 -1.85 -4.23
C GLU A 38 -8.61 -1.67 -4.70
N ALA A 39 -7.71 -2.55 -4.25
CA ALA A 39 -6.31 -2.54 -4.64
C ALA A 39 -6.11 -2.70 -6.15
N LEU A 40 -6.77 -3.69 -6.77
CA LEU A 40 -6.69 -3.92 -8.21
C LEU A 40 -7.14 -2.69 -9.02
N THR A 41 -8.20 -2.02 -8.57
CA THR A 41 -8.70 -0.79 -9.21
C THR A 41 -7.63 0.31 -9.18
N LEU A 42 -6.92 0.48 -8.06
CA LEU A 42 -5.83 1.45 -7.94
C LEU A 42 -4.65 1.11 -8.86
N VAL A 43 -4.28 -0.16 -8.94
CA VAL A 43 -3.21 -0.64 -9.84
C VAL A 43 -3.56 -0.39 -11.30
N GLN A 44 -4.78 -0.74 -11.72
CA GLN A 44 -5.24 -0.53 -13.10
C GLN A 44 -5.28 0.95 -13.50
N ASN A 45 -5.54 1.84 -12.53
CA ASN A 45 -5.50 3.28 -12.74
C ASN A 45 -4.07 3.88 -12.69
N GLY A 46 -3.04 3.03 -12.57
CA GLY A 46 -1.64 3.46 -12.50
C GLY A 46 -1.29 4.20 -11.21
N ALA A 47 -2.02 3.95 -10.11
CA ALA A 47 -1.83 4.67 -8.85
C ALA A 47 -0.63 4.15 -8.03
N ALA A 48 -0.14 2.94 -8.28
CA ALA A 48 0.94 2.29 -7.54
C ALA A 48 2.10 1.89 -8.47
N ASP A 49 3.33 2.00 -7.95
CA ASP A 49 4.57 1.54 -8.58
C ASP A 49 5.05 0.21 -7.97
N LEU A 50 4.67 -0.04 -6.71
CA LEU A 50 4.96 -1.24 -5.94
C LEU A 50 3.68 -1.69 -5.21
N VAL A 51 3.41 -2.99 -5.26
CA VAL A 51 2.36 -3.68 -4.49
C VAL A 51 3.01 -4.74 -3.63
#